data_AF-C6BT94-F1
#
_entry.id   AF-C6BT94-F1
#
_cell.length_a   1.000
_cell.length_b   1.000
_cell.length_c   1.000
_cell.angle_alpha   90.00
_cell.angle_beta   90.00
_cell.angle_gamma   90.00
#
_symmetry.space_group_name_H-M   'P 1'
#
loop_
_entity.id
_entity.type
_entity.pdbx_description
1 polymer ?
#
loop_
_entity_poly.entity_id
_entity_poly.type
_entity_poly.pdbx_seq_one_letter_code
_entity_poly.pdbx_strand_id
1 'polypeptide(L)'
;MSQGMIYNIQRMSLHDGPGLRTTVFLKGCPLTCLWCSNPESQQVKAQMMCFTDLCTGCGKCAEVCPNDAVIEIEGRFGRDTEKCTNCGACTENCAGKAREMSGKIMTVEEVMDVVRKDALFYDNSGGGVTFGGGEPTSGGQFFLDMVEAAVNEGYHVTVDTCGYCPEERFDKTIKLADLFLFDCKHMNPEEHKKLTGVDNAIILRNMGAALSSGKEVRIRMPLMPEMNDSEENIAAMAEFLKGYGRDKVEVMPCHAFGRNKYAALGWKYKMDREYTPEQLDVVFKRFADHGLKTEII
;
A
#
# COMPACT_ATOMS: atom_id res chain seq x y z
N MET A 1 18.75 18.15 -1.63
CA MET A 1 17.45 17.74 -2.20
C MET A 1 16.95 16.56 -1.41
N SER A 2 15.68 16.58 -1.00
CA SER A 2 15.07 15.48 -0.25
C SER A 2 14.98 14.23 -1.12
N GLN A 3 15.24 13.07 -0.55
CA GLN A 3 15.22 11.78 -1.25
C GLN A 3 14.63 10.69 -0.36
N GLY A 4 14.07 9.67 -0.98
CA GLY A 4 13.53 8.51 -0.30
C GLY A 4 13.33 7.34 -1.23
N MET A 5 12.79 6.26 -0.68
CA MET A 5 12.71 4.98 -1.36
C MET A 5 11.33 4.79 -1.98
N ILE A 6 11.27 4.70 -3.31
CA ILE A 6 10.06 4.44 -4.09
C ILE A 6 10.18 3.03 -4.67
N TYR A 7 9.18 2.16 -4.48
CA TYR A 7 9.21 0.84 -5.11
C TYR A 7 8.53 0.78 -6.47
N ASN A 8 7.57 1.68 -6.72
CA ASN A 8 6.88 1.75 -8.00
C ASN A 8 6.30 3.15 -8.23
N ILE A 9 6.19 3.55 -9.49
CA ILE A 9 5.36 4.69 -9.92
C ILE A 9 4.48 4.17 -11.05
N GLN A 10 3.18 4.05 -10.78
CA GLN A 10 2.21 3.58 -11.75
C GLN A 10 1.51 4.77 -12.39
N ARG A 11 1.60 4.86 -13.71
CA ARG A 11 0.95 5.89 -14.51
C ARG A 11 -0.42 5.41 -14.95
N MET A 12 -1.36 6.35 -15.10
CA MET A 12 -2.73 6.10 -15.58
C MET A 12 -3.54 5.11 -14.71
N SER A 13 -3.36 5.17 -13.38
CA SER A 13 -4.20 4.44 -12.42
C SER A 13 -5.64 4.95 -12.42
N LEU A 14 -6.60 4.02 -12.31
CA LEU A 14 -8.05 4.30 -12.27
C LEU A 14 -8.69 4.10 -10.88
N HIS A 15 -8.06 3.29 -10.01
CA HIS A 15 -8.63 2.89 -8.72
C HIS A 15 -8.03 3.65 -7.53
N ASP A 16 -7.03 4.50 -7.78
CA ASP A 16 -6.27 5.19 -6.73
C ASP A 16 -6.80 6.61 -6.44
N GLY A 17 -8.06 6.89 -6.78
CA GLY A 17 -8.72 8.19 -6.61
C GLY A 17 -9.51 8.62 -7.85
N PRO A 18 -10.02 9.87 -7.89
CA PRO A 18 -10.78 10.38 -9.03
C PRO A 18 -9.88 10.61 -10.25
N GLY A 19 -10.47 10.40 -11.44
CA GLY A 19 -9.81 10.61 -12.73
C GLY A 19 -8.64 9.66 -13.00
N LEU A 20 -7.82 10.00 -14.00
CA LEU A 20 -6.57 9.30 -14.27
C LEU A 20 -5.49 9.80 -13.33
N ARG A 21 -4.76 8.88 -12.70
CA ARG A 21 -3.76 9.25 -11.70
C ARG A 21 -2.39 8.67 -11.97
N THR A 22 -1.35 9.39 -11.55
CA THR A 22 -0.05 8.77 -11.30
C THR A 22 0.05 8.45 -9.82
N THR A 23 0.21 7.17 -9.52
CA THR A 23 0.36 6.68 -8.14
C THR A 23 1.82 6.43 -7.83
N VAL A 24 2.35 7.17 -6.87
CA VAL A 24 3.71 7.06 -6.35
C VAL A 24 3.67 6.16 -5.12
N PHE A 25 4.30 4.99 -5.21
CA PHE A 25 4.29 4.00 -4.15
C PHE A 25 5.60 4.00 -3.36
N LEU A 26 5.55 4.52 -2.13
CA LEU A 26 6.68 4.62 -1.22
C LEU A 26 6.97 3.27 -0.53
N LYS A 27 8.24 3.05 -0.19
CA LYS A 27 8.65 1.97 0.73
C LYS A 27 8.64 2.44 2.18
N GLY A 28 8.49 1.47 3.08
CA GLY A 28 8.31 1.64 4.51
C GLY A 28 6.83 1.55 4.88
N CYS A 29 6.47 0.52 5.64
CA CYS A 29 5.17 0.43 6.32
C CYS A 29 5.42 -0.08 7.74
N PRO A 30 4.95 0.63 8.79
CA PRO A 30 5.07 0.15 10.16
C PRO A 30 4.12 -1.02 10.45
N LEU A 31 3.13 -1.27 9.57
CA LEU A 31 2.22 -2.39 9.67
C LEU A 31 2.77 -3.62 8.92
N THR A 32 2.45 -4.80 9.45
CA THR A 32 2.70 -6.12 8.86
C THR A 32 1.38 -6.87 8.69
N CYS A 33 0.41 -6.26 8.01
CA CYS A 33 -0.93 -6.84 7.80
C CYS A 33 -0.83 -8.27 7.26
N LEU A 34 -1.63 -9.19 7.83
CA LEU A 34 -1.66 -10.59 7.40
C LEU A 34 -2.03 -10.76 5.91
N TRP A 35 -2.79 -9.81 5.37
CA TRP A 35 -3.29 -9.74 4.00
C TRP A 35 -2.58 -8.72 3.10
N CYS A 36 -1.39 -8.23 3.47
CA CYS A 36 -0.72 -7.18 2.71
C CYS A 36 -0.48 -7.59 1.25
N SER A 37 -1.08 -6.92 0.26
CA SER A 37 -0.88 -7.24 -1.16
C SER A 37 0.51 -6.85 -1.69
N ASN A 38 1.24 -5.98 -0.97
CA ASN A 38 2.55 -5.46 -1.36
C ASN A 38 3.56 -5.63 -0.22
N PRO A 39 3.93 -6.87 0.16
CA PRO A 39 4.86 -7.13 1.28
C PRO A 39 6.23 -6.48 1.09
N GLU A 40 6.65 -6.27 -0.16
CA GLU A 40 7.87 -5.57 -0.54
C GLU A 40 7.86 -4.10 -0.15
N SER A 41 6.70 -3.52 0.14
CA SER A 41 6.61 -2.13 0.61
C SER A 41 6.91 -1.98 2.11
N GLN A 42 6.91 -3.06 2.90
CA GLN A 42 7.00 -2.99 4.36
C GLN A 42 8.39 -2.51 4.83
N GLN A 43 9.45 -3.02 4.22
CA GLN A 43 10.82 -2.64 4.57
C GLN A 43 11.19 -1.31 3.91
N VAL A 44 11.91 -0.44 4.63
CA VAL A 44 12.42 0.83 4.09
C VAL A 44 13.59 0.64 3.12
N LYS A 45 14.27 -0.51 3.18
CA LYS A 45 15.42 -0.85 2.33
C LYS A 45 14.96 -1.51 1.04
N ALA A 46 15.76 -1.34 -0.01
CA ALA A 46 15.55 -2.08 -1.25
C ALA A 46 15.68 -3.59 -1.01
N GLN A 47 14.88 -4.38 -1.71
CA GLN A 47 14.83 -5.84 -1.59
C GLN A 47 14.89 -6.48 -2.95
N MET A 48 15.62 -7.57 -3.08
CA MET A 48 15.62 -8.35 -4.32
C MET A 48 14.44 -9.32 -4.30
N MET A 49 13.64 -9.28 -5.36
CA MET A 49 12.49 -10.15 -5.60
C MET A 49 12.90 -11.25 -6.58
N CYS A 50 12.58 -12.51 -6.28
CA CYS A 50 12.90 -13.67 -7.13
C CYS A 50 11.64 -14.40 -7.61
N PHE A 51 11.15 -14.06 -8.78
CA PHE A 51 10.02 -14.73 -9.45
C PHE A 51 10.51 -15.94 -10.25
N THR A 52 10.67 -17.08 -9.60
CA THR A 52 11.19 -18.32 -10.22
C THR A 52 10.39 -18.77 -11.44
N ASP A 53 9.10 -18.43 -11.49
CA ASP A 53 8.20 -18.78 -12.61
C ASP A 53 8.60 -18.09 -13.93
N LEU A 54 9.27 -16.94 -13.87
CA LEU A 54 9.79 -16.20 -15.02
C LEU A 54 11.22 -16.63 -15.42
N CYS A 55 11.85 -17.52 -14.64
CA CYS A 55 13.23 -17.91 -14.88
C CYS A 55 13.37 -18.81 -16.12
N THR A 56 14.32 -18.48 -17.00
CA THR A 56 14.62 -19.24 -18.23
C THR A 56 15.75 -20.27 -18.06
N GLY A 57 16.34 -20.40 -16.87
CA GLY A 57 17.42 -21.36 -16.61
C GLY A 57 18.80 -20.98 -17.16
N CYS A 58 19.03 -19.72 -17.52
CA CYS A 58 20.29 -19.32 -18.18
C CYS A 58 21.56 -19.29 -17.30
N GLY A 59 21.46 -19.49 -15.98
CA GLY A 59 22.63 -19.56 -15.08
C GLY A 59 23.34 -18.24 -14.74
N LYS A 60 23.23 -17.19 -15.56
CA LYS A 60 23.95 -15.90 -15.38
C LYS A 60 23.89 -15.31 -13.97
N CYS A 61 22.75 -15.45 -13.30
CA CYS A 61 22.60 -14.94 -11.93
C CYS A 61 23.54 -15.61 -10.91
N ALA A 62 23.88 -16.89 -11.10
CA ALA A 62 24.82 -17.62 -10.26
C ALA A 62 26.25 -17.14 -10.52
N GLU A 63 26.62 -16.90 -11.79
CA GLU A 63 27.96 -16.44 -12.18
C GLU A 63 28.33 -15.08 -11.56
N VAL A 64 27.35 -14.18 -11.41
CA VAL A 64 27.57 -12.82 -10.90
C VAL A 64 27.27 -12.65 -9.43
N CYS A 65 26.83 -13.70 -8.71
CA CYS A 65 26.42 -13.57 -7.32
C CYS A 65 27.66 -13.50 -6.41
N PRO A 66 27.91 -12.38 -5.70
CA PRO A 66 29.11 -12.25 -4.88
C PRO A 66 29.01 -12.99 -3.53
N ASN A 67 27.89 -13.64 -3.22
CA ASN A 67 27.64 -14.28 -1.93
C ASN A 67 27.26 -15.78 -2.07
N ASP A 68 27.39 -16.36 -3.26
CA ASP A 68 26.98 -17.75 -3.55
C ASP A 68 25.55 -18.08 -3.05
N ALA A 69 24.65 -17.11 -3.21
CA ALA A 69 23.28 -17.15 -2.71
C ALA A 69 22.24 -17.64 -3.75
N VAL A 70 22.70 -18.02 -4.95
CA VAL A 70 21.83 -18.53 -6.02
C VAL A 70 21.79 -20.04 -5.94
N ILE A 71 20.58 -20.61 -5.89
CA ILE A 71 20.34 -22.05 -5.80
C ILE A 71 19.65 -22.55 -7.06
N GLU A 72 20.10 -23.68 -7.59
CA GLU A 72 19.44 -24.34 -8.71
C GLU A 72 18.27 -25.20 -8.20
N ILE A 73 17.12 -25.08 -8.88
CA ILE A 73 15.88 -25.78 -8.57
C ILE A 73 15.30 -26.23 -9.91
N GLU A 74 15.45 -27.52 -10.25
CA GLU A 74 14.86 -28.13 -11.45
C GLU A 74 15.13 -27.35 -12.76
N GLY A 75 16.39 -26.96 -12.99
CA GLY A 75 16.79 -26.18 -14.17
C GLY A 75 16.42 -24.69 -14.13
N ARG A 76 15.85 -24.20 -13.02
CA ARG A 76 15.61 -22.79 -12.71
C ARG A 76 16.51 -22.34 -11.55
N PHE A 77 16.56 -21.04 -11.31
CA PHE A 77 17.44 -20.47 -10.29
C PHE A 77 16.67 -19.66 -9.23
N GLY A 78 16.59 -20.19 -8.03
CA GLY A 78 16.04 -19.55 -6.83
C GLY A 78 17.09 -18.81 -5.99
N ARG A 79 16.75 -18.50 -4.75
CA ARG A 79 17.63 -17.79 -3.81
C ARG A 79 17.68 -18.51 -2.47
N ASP A 80 18.89 -18.62 -1.92
CA ASP A 80 19.15 -18.82 -0.50
C ASP A 80 19.03 -17.45 0.23
N THR A 81 18.01 -17.32 1.07
CA THR A 81 17.72 -16.08 1.80
C THR A 81 18.69 -15.81 2.95
N GLU A 82 19.42 -16.82 3.44
CA GLU A 82 20.38 -16.65 4.53
C GLU A 82 21.70 -16.05 4.01
N LYS A 83 22.09 -16.39 2.78
CA LYS A 83 23.31 -15.86 2.14
C LYS A 83 23.09 -14.56 1.37
N CYS A 84 21.87 -14.32 0.88
CA CYS A 84 21.61 -13.19 0.01
C CYS A 84 21.55 -11.87 0.79
N THR A 85 22.42 -10.92 0.42
CA THR A 85 22.48 -9.57 1.02
C THR A 85 21.55 -8.55 0.36
N ASN A 86 20.72 -8.96 -0.60
CA ASN A 86 19.89 -8.07 -1.44
C ASN A 86 20.70 -7.03 -2.25
N CYS A 87 21.96 -7.32 -2.60
CA CYS A 87 22.84 -6.39 -3.32
C CYS A 87 22.42 -6.07 -4.77
N GLY A 88 21.55 -6.88 -5.39
CA GLY A 88 21.03 -6.62 -6.73
C GLY A 88 21.96 -6.99 -7.90
N ALA A 89 23.19 -7.45 -7.68
CA ALA A 89 24.12 -7.80 -8.78
C ALA A 89 23.52 -8.77 -9.83
N CYS A 90 22.66 -9.68 -9.39
CA CYS A 90 21.97 -10.63 -10.28
C CYS A 90 20.78 -10.04 -11.05
N THR A 91 20.19 -8.92 -10.61
CA THR A 91 19.01 -8.33 -11.26
C THR A 91 19.38 -7.64 -12.57
N GLU A 92 20.54 -6.98 -12.61
CA GLU A 92 21.08 -6.32 -13.81
C GLU A 92 21.36 -7.30 -14.97
N ASN A 93 21.55 -8.57 -14.63
CA ASN A 93 21.89 -9.64 -15.56
C ASN A 93 20.70 -10.59 -15.87
N CYS A 94 19.50 -10.29 -15.35
CA CYS A 94 18.33 -11.15 -15.51
C CYS A 94 17.44 -10.69 -16.67
N ALA A 95 17.75 -11.15 -17.90
CA ALA A 95 16.99 -10.79 -19.10
C ALA A 95 15.50 -11.16 -19.02
N GLY A 96 15.15 -12.25 -18.33
CA GLY A 96 13.77 -12.70 -18.14
C GLY A 96 13.00 -11.97 -17.04
N LYS A 97 13.62 -10.99 -16.35
CA LYS A 97 13.01 -10.27 -15.22
C LYS A 97 12.49 -11.17 -14.09
N ALA A 98 13.05 -12.37 -13.97
CA ALA A 98 12.82 -13.27 -12.84
C ALA A 98 13.46 -12.75 -11.54
N ARG A 99 14.39 -11.79 -11.64
CA ARG A 99 15.05 -11.15 -10.49
C ARG A 99 14.97 -9.65 -10.66
N GLU A 100 14.34 -8.97 -9.72
CA GLU A 100 14.13 -7.52 -9.79
C GLU A 100 14.39 -6.87 -8.43
N MET A 101 14.91 -5.64 -8.44
CA MET A 101 15.03 -4.83 -7.23
C MET A 101 13.73 -4.08 -6.98
N SER A 102 13.11 -4.32 -5.82
CA SER A 102 12.02 -3.52 -5.30
C SER A 102 12.58 -2.40 -4.41
N GLY A 103 12.44 -1.17 -4.89
CA GLY A 103 12.93 0.03 -4.22
C GLY A 103 14.08 0.69 -4.98
N LYS A 104 13.88 1.95 -5.32
CA LYS A 104 14.88 2.86 -5.87
C LYS A 104 14.90 4.13 -5.03
N ILE A 105 16.10 4.61 -4.69
CA ILE A 105 16.25 5.94 -4.10
C ILE A 105 15.97 6.97 -5.20
N MET A 106 15.01 7.84 -4.95
CA MET A 106 14.64 8.94 -5.85
C MET A 106 14.57 10.23 -5.06
N THR A 107 15.03 11.31 -5.68
CA THR A 107 14.79 12.68 -5.23
C THR A 107 13.34 13.08 -5.53
N VAL A 108 12.86 14.13 -4.85
CA VAL A 108 11.54 14.72 -5.15
C VAL A 108 11.42 15.08 -6.63
N GLU A 109 12.45 15.70 -7.20
CA GLU A 109 12.43 16.13 -8.61
C GLU A 109 12.36 14.94 -9.57
N GLU A 110 13.10 13.85 -9.32
CA GLU A 110 13.01 12.64 -10.15
C GLU A 110 11.62 11.99 -10.10
N VAL A 111 10.92 12.08 -8.97
CA VAL A 111 9.52 11.61 -8.86
C VAL A 111 8.60 12.55 -9.65
N MET A 112 8.75 13.85 -9.47
CA MET A 112 7.92 14.86 -10.15
C MET A 112 8.11 14.84 -11.67
N ASP A 113 9.32 14.55 -12.16
CA ASP A 113 9.59 14.33 -13.58
C ASP A 113 8.77 13.18 -14.18
N VAL A 114 8.43 12.15 -13.39
CA VAL A 114 7.53 11.08 -13.85
C VAL A 114 6.08 11.53 -13.77
N VAL A 115 5.69 12.19 -12.67
CA VAL A 115 4.33 12.74 -12.46
C VAL A 115 3.91 13.69 -13.58
N ARG A 116 4.79 14.60 -14.00
CA ARG A 116 4.52 15.60 -15.05
C ARG A 116 4.21 14.98 -16.40
N LYS A 117 4.67 13.74 -16.67
CA LYS A 117 4.43 13.06 -17.94
C LYS A 117 2.94 12.79 -18.19
N ASP A 118 2.11 12.82 -17.15
CA ASP A 118 0.66 12.62 -17.26
C ASP A 118 -0.18 13.89 -17.01
N ALA A 119 0.44 15.08 -16.94
CA ALA A 119 -0.25 16.34 -16.65
C ALA A 119 -1.51 16.56 -17.52
N LEU A 120 -1.39 16.36 -18.85
CA LEU A 120 -2.52 16.49 -19.78
C LEU A 120 -3.67 15.51 -19.51
N PHE A 121 -3.39 14.34 -18.94
CA PHE A 121 -4.44 13.38 -18.58
C PHE A 121 -5.16 13.81 -17.30
N TYR A 122 -4.46 14.44 -16.36
CA TYR A 122 -5.08 15.00 -15.15
C TYR A 122 -6.09 16.07 -15.53
N ASP A 123 -5.70 17.03 -16.37
CA ASP A 123 -6.54 18.14 -16.82
C ASP A 123 -7.84 17.66 -17.48
N ASN A 124 -7.77 16.60 -18.30
CA ASN A 124 -8.91 16.08 -19.04
C ASN A 124 -9.85 15.19 -18.20
N SER A 125 -9.34 14.57 -17.13
CA SER A 125 -10.09 13.57 -16.34
C SER A 125 -10.51 14.05 -14.95
N GLY A 126 -10.08 15.25 -14.53
CA GLY A 126 -10.16 15.67 -13.13
C GLY A 126 -9.25 14.83 -12.21
N GLY A 127 -8.17 14.30 -12.79
CA GLY A 127 -7.24 13.39 -12.14
C GLY A 127 -6.15 14.09 -11.32
N GLY A 128 -5.01 13.43 -11.14
CA GLY A 128 -3.87 14.01 -10.42
C GLY A 128 -2.87 12.98 -9.92
N VAL A 129 -2.31 13.23 -8.73
CA VAL A 129 -1.27 12.37 -8.14
C VAL A 129 -1.80 11.67 -6.90
N THR A 130 -1.51 10.38 -6.76
CA THR A 130 -1.75 9.65 -5.52
C THR A 130 -0.42 9.27 -4.88
N PHE A 131 -0.28 9.51 -3.58
CA PHE A 131 0.82 8.99 -2.79
C PHE A 131 0.33 7.84 -1.94
N GLY A 132 0.91 6.66 -2.13
CA GLY A 132 0.53 5.42 -1.45
C GLY A 132 1.73 4.50 -1.25
N GLY A 133 1.49 3.18 -1.25
CA GLY A 133 2.53 2.15 -1.19
C GLY A 133 2.54 1.41 0.14
N GLY A 134 3.61 1.58 0.90
CA GLY A 134 3.68 1.12 2.28
C GLY A 134 2.77 1.95 3.16
N GLU A 135 3.33 2.89 3.91
CA GLU A 135 2.58 3.94 4.61
C GLU A 135 3.21 5.28 4.24
N PRO A 136 2.64 6.03 3.27
CA PRO A 136 3.28 7.22 2.75
C PRO A 136 3.49 8.29 3.83
N THR A 137 2.56 8.43 4.77
CA THR A 137 2.69 9.40 5.87
C THR A 137 3.78 9.02 6.86
N SER A 138 4.20 7.74 6.92
CA SER A 138 5.41 7.32 7.65
C SER A 138 6.71 7.75 6.96
N GLY A 139 6.67 8.14 5.67
CA GLY A 139 7.82 8.52 4.84
C GLY A 139 8.55 9.81 5.23
N GLY A 140 8.10 10.52 6.28
CA GLY A 140 8.83 11.66 6.84
C GLY A 140 8.82 12.91 5.97
N GLN A 141 9.91 13.68 6.04
CA GLN A 141 10.02 14.95 5.30
C GLN A 141 9.99 14.73 3.79
N PHE A 142 10.57 13.62 3.29
CA PHE A 142 10.55 13.29 1.87
C PHE A 142 9.13 13.16 1.32
N PHE A 143 8.21 12.53 2.06
CA PHE A 143 6.80 12.47 1.68
C PHE A 143 6.16 13.86 1.63
N LEU A 144 6.37 14.69 2.67
CA LEU A 144 5.81 16.04 2.70
C LEU A 144 6.33 16.90 1.55
N ASP A 145 7.62 16.81 1.23
CA ASP A 145 8.23 17.57 0.14
C ASP A 145 7.66 17.16 -1.23
N MET A 146 7.36 15.87 -1.44
CA MET A 146 6.71 15.41 -2.67
C MET A 146 5.26 15.91 -2.79
N VAL A 147 4.52 15.87 -1.68
CA VAL A 147 3.15 16.38 -1.64
C VAL A 147 3.13 17.89 -1.90
N GLU A 148 4.01 18.64 -1.24
CA GLU A 148 4.13 20.09 -1.43
C GLU A 148 4.55 20.45 -2.87
N ALA A 149 5.47 19.69 -3.47
CA ALA A 149 5.82 19.86 -4.88
C ALA A 149 4.62 19.66 -5.82
N ALA A 150 3.82 18.61 -5.60
CA ALA A 150 2.62 18.36 -6.40
C ALA A 150 1.57 19.48 -6.24
N VAL A 151 1.36 19.97 -5.01
CA VAL A 151 0.47 21.11 -4.72
C VAL A 151 0.96 22.38 -5.41
N ASN A 152 2.26 22.68 -5.36
CA ASN A 152 2.84 23.87 -5.99
C ASN A 152 2.72 23.86 -7.52
N GLU A 153 2.67 22.68 -8.13
CA GLU A 153 2.41 22.50 -9.56
C GLU A 153 0.91 22.49 -9.91
N GLY A 154 0.03 22.63 -8.91
CA GLY A 154 -1.42 22.72 -9.09
C GLY A 154 -2.12 21.37 -9.30
N TYR A 155 -1.47 20.25 -8.98
CA TYR A 155 -2.08 18.93 -9.10
C TYR A 155 -3.02 18.63 -7.93
N HIS A 156 -4.15 17.98 -8.22
CA HIS A 156 -4.99 17.37 -7.18
C HIS A 156 -4.23 16.24 -6.48
N VAL A 157 -4.12 16.32 -5.16
CA VAL A 157 -3.39 15.35 -4.34
C VAL A 157 -4.34 14.40 -3.62
N THR A 158 -4.15 13.10 -3.87
CA THR A 158 -4.75 12.03 -3.09
C THR A 158 -3.68 11.39 -2.20
N VAL A 159 -3.99 11.14 -0.93
CA VAL A 159 -3.14 10.38 -0.01
C VAL A 159 -3.82 9.09 0.37
N ASP A 160 -3.21 7.97 -0.02
CA ASP A 160 -3.63 6.60 0.29
C ASP A 160 -2.87 6.11 1.53
N THR A 161 -3.55 6.03 2.67
CA THR A 161 -2.88 5.89 3.98
C THR A 161 -3.69 5.06 4.96
N CYS A 162 -3.01 4.37 5.88
CA CYS A 162 -3.60 3.87 7.11
C CYS A 162 -3.49 4.86 8.28
N GLY A 163 -2.81 6.01 8.09
CA GLY A 163 -2.70 7.08 9.07
C GLY A 163 -1.70 6.84 10.18
N TYR A 164 -0.86 5.80 10.10
CA TYR A 164 0.16 5.54 11.12
C TYR A 164 1.37 6.47 10.92
N CYS A 165 1.32 7.65 11.54
CA CYS A 165 2.45 8.57 11.65
C CYS A 165 2.26 9.55 12.83
N PRO A 166 3.31 10.32 13.23
CA PRO A 166 3.16 11.33 14.26
C PRO A 166 2.11 12.39 13.91
N GLU A 167 1.33 12.82 14.91
CA GLU A 167 0.23 13.78 14.78
C GLU A 167 0.61 15.03 13.99
N GLU A 168 1.73 15.66 14.34
CA GLU A 168 2.21 16.88 13.68
C GLU A 168 2.39 16.70 12.16
N ARG A 169 2.85 15.53 11.74
CA ARG A 169 3.05 15.21 10.33
C ARG A 169 1.72 14.95 9.63
N PHE A 170 0.80 14.26 10.31
CA PHE A 170 -0.53 14.03 9.76
C PHE A 170 -1.28 15.35 9.60
N ASP A 171 -1.20 16.25 10.58
CA ASP A 171 -1.82 17.57 10.54
C ASP A 171 -1.24 18.46 9.43
N LYS A 172 0.04 18.32 9.09
CA LYS A 172 0.65 18.93 7.89
C LYS A 172 0.08 18.31 6.60
N THR A 173 -0.05 16.99 6.57
CA THR A 173 -0.62 16.26 5.42
C THR A 173 -2.06 16.70 5.12
N ILE A 174 -2.88 16.87 6.16
CA ILE A 174 -4.27 17.38 6.04
C ILE A 174 -4.32 18.71 5.30
N LYS A 175 -3.37 19.61 5.55
CA LYS A 175 -3.36 20.94 4.91
C LYS A 175 -3.07 20.86 3.41
N LEU A 176 -2.32 19.85 2.99
CA LEU A 176 -1.82 19.72 1.62
C LEU A 176 -2.68 18.79 0.75
N ALA A 177 -3.27 17.74 1.31
CA ALA A 177 -4.07 16.79 0.54
C ALA A 177 -5.45 17.35 0.20
N ASP A 178 -5.99 16.96 -0.96
CA ASP A 178 -7.37 17.23 -1.36
C ASP A 178 -8.31 16.09 -0.96
N LEU A 179 -7.81 14.85 -1.10
CA LEU A 179 -8.53 13.62 -0.80
C LEU A 179 -7.67 12.66 0.03
N PHE A 180 -8.27 12.05 1.04
CA PHE A 180 -7.74 10.89 1.73
C PHE A 180 -8.47 9.62 1.32
N LEU A 181 -7.72 8.60 0.91
CA LEU A 181 -8.18 7.22 0.89
C LEU A 181 -7.64 6.58 2.17
N PHE A 182 -8.50 6.45 3.18
CA PHE A 182 -8.06 6.14 4.54
C PHE A 182 -8.50 4.73 4.94
N ASP A 183 -7.52 3.85 5.15
CA ASP A 183 -7.79 2.48 5.56
C ASP A 183 -8.18 2.36 7.04
N CYS A 184 -9.37 1.86 7.32
CA CYS A 184 -9.79 1.35 8.62
C CYS A 184 -9.74 -0.18 8.62
N LYS A 185 -8.79 -0.76 9.37
CA LYS A 185 -8.52 -2.20 9.32
C LYS A 185 -9.22 -3.00 10.43
N HIS A 186 -9.34 -2.41 11.61
CA HIS A 186 -10.04 -2.96 12.79
C HIS A 186 -10.20 -1.86 13.85
N MET A 187 -11.28 -1.87 14.62
CA MET A 187 -11.59 -0.86 15.67
C MET A 187 -11.00 -1.21 17.03
N ASN A 188 -11.00 -2.50 17.41
CA ASN A 188 -10.35 -2.95 18.64
C ASN A 188 -8.80 -2.91 18.51
N PRO A 189 -8.07 -2.29 19.46
CA PRO A 189 -6.61 -2.14 19.39
C PRO A 189 -5.83 -3.45 19.53
N GLU A 190 -6.33 -4.40 20.33
CA GLU A 190 -5.68 -5.70 20.52
C GLU A 190 -5.79 -6.55 19.27
N GLU A 191 -6.99 -6.62 18.67
CA GLU A 191 -7.20 -7.31 17.40
C GLU A 191 -6.45 -6.62 16.25
N HIS A 192 -6.47 -5.29 16.20
CA HIS A 192 -5.67 -4.55 15.21
C HIS A 192 -4.18 -4.92 15.32
N LYS A 193 -3.63 -5.02 16.54
CA LYS A 193 -2.24 -5.43 16.77
C LYS A 193 -1.97 -6.87 16.36
N LYS A 194 -2.90 -7.80 16.64
CA LYS A 194 -2.76 -9.19 16.18
C LYS A 194 -2.73 -9.29 14.64
N LEU A 195 -3.58 -8.51 13.97
CA LEU A 195 -3.75 -8.55 12.52
C LEU A 195 -2.71 -7.75 11.73
N THR A 196 -2.15 -6.69 12.32
CA THR A 196 -1.30 -5.71 11.62
C THR A 196 0.04 -5.44 12.27
N GLY A 197 0.31 -5.99 13.46
CA GLY A 197 1.56 -5.82 14.19
C GLY A 197 1.61 -4.61 15.13
N VAL A 198 0.69 -3.66 15.01
CA VAL A 198 0.62 -2.43 15.83
C VAL A 198 -0.82 -2.17 16.28
N ASP A 199 -1.02 -1.47 17.39
CA ASP A 199 -2.37 -0.98 17.74
C ASP A 199 -2.81 0.16 16.79
N ASN A 200 -4.07 0.58 16.92
CA ASN A 200 -4.69 1.59 16.08
C ASN A 200 -4.90 2.95 16.77
N ALA A 201 -4.33 3.21 17.95
CA ALA A 201 -4.66 4.41 18.71
C ALA A 201 -4.31 5.69 17.93
N ILE A 202 -3.09 5.76 17.40
CA ILE A 202 -2.64 6.90 16.58
C ILE A 202 -3.38 6.97 15.23
N ILE A 203 -3.74 5.81 14.67
CA ILE A 203 -4.49 5.69 13.42
C ILE A 203 -5.87 6.30 13.58
N LEU A 204 -6.61 5.91 14.63
CA LEU A 204 -7.96 6.42 14.90
C LEU A 204 -7.96 7.91 15.25
N ARG A 205 -6.93 8.39 15.99
CA ARG A 205 -6.73 9.83 16.20
C ARG A 205 -6.60 10.55 14.87
N ASN A 206 -5.68 10.11 14.01
CA ASN A 206 -5.40 10.76 12.73
C ASN A 206 -6.60 10.68 11.77
N MET A 207 -7.34 9.56 11.77
CA MET A 207 -8.60 9.43 11.04
C MET A 207 -9.63 10.45 11.52
N GLY A 208 -9.80 10.62 12.83
CA GLY A 208 -10.69 11.64 13.40
C GLY A 208 -10.28 13.06 13.01
N ALA A 209 -8.99 13.36 12.99
CA ALA A 209 -8.46 14.64 12.52
C ALA A 209 -8.77 14.89 11.04
N ALA A 210 -8.56 13.89 10.17
CA ALA A 210 -8.93 14.00 8.75
C ALA A 210 -10.43 14.23 8.58
N LEU A 211 -11.27 13.44 9.26
CA LEU A 211 -12.73 13.53 9.18
C LEU A 211 -13.27 14.89 9.67
N SER A 212 -12.59 15.51 10.63
CA SER A 212 -12.95 16.83 11.19
C SER A 212 -12.41 18.01 10.40
N SER A 213 -11.48 17.79 9.46
CA SER A 213 -10.76 18.86 8.76
C SER A 213 -11.56 19.56 7.66
N GLY A 214 -12.70 19.00 7.25
CA GLY A 214 -13.46 19.45 6.08
C GLY A 214 -12.93 18.95 4.75
N LYS A 215 -11.83 18.18 4.73
CA LYS A 215 -11.31 17.50 3.53
C LYS A 215 -12.20 16.32 3.11
N GLU A 216 -12.10 15.93 1.85
CA GLU A 216 -12.73 14.69 1.39
C GLU A 216 -11.96 13.50 1.97
N VAL A 217 -12.68 12.58 2.60
CA VAL A 217 -12.12 11.35 3.18
C VAL A 217 -13.02 10.20 2.78
N ARG A 218 -12.44 9.23 2.07
CA ARG A 218 -13.07 7.97 1.74
C ARG A 218 -12.51 6.92 2.68
N ILE A 219 -13.37 6.43 3.57
CA ILE A 219 -12.99 5.37 4.50
C ILE A 219 -13.03 4.06 3.74
N ARG A 220 -11.91 3.33 3.78
CA ARG A 220 -11.75 2.08 3.07
C ARG A 220 -11.49 0.95 4.05
N MET A 221 -11.96 -0.25 3.74
CA MET A 221 -11.75 -1.43 4.57
C MET A 221 -11.39 -2.62 3.70
N PRO A 222 -10.12 -3.08 3.75
CA PRO A 222 -9.80 -4.44 3.30
C PRO A 222 -10.61 -5.42 4.13
N LEU A 223 -11.53 -6.14 3.51
CA LEU A 223 -12.49 -6.99 4.18
C LEU A 223 -12.01 -8.43 4.13
N MET A 224 -11.76 -9.02 5.30
CA MET A 224 -11.06 -10.27 5.48
C MET A 224 -11.93 -11.25 6.27
N PRO A 225 -12.24 -12.45 5.71
CA PRO A 225 -13.11 -13.42 6.36
C PRO A 225 -12.60 -13.79 7.75
N GLU A 226 -13.47 -13.71 8.76
CA GLU A 226 -13.20 -14.10 10.16
C GLU A 226 -12.09 -13.30 10.84
N MET A 227 -11.63 -12.20 10.24
CA MET A 227 -10.55 -11.38 10.79
C MET A 227 -11.04 -10.00 11.21
N ASN A 228 -11.77 -9.31 10.34
CA ASN A 228 -12.27 -7.97 10.63
C ASN A 228 -13.73 -7.76 10.22
N ASP A 229 -14.45 -8.82 9.89
CA ASP A 229 -15.84 -8.78 9.45
C ASP A 229 -16.85 -9.13 10.56
N SER A 230 -16.43 -9.19 11.83
CA SER A 230 -17.33 -9.47 12.94
C SER A 230 -18.37 -8.36 13.13
N GLU A 231 -19.54 -8.72 13.66
CA GLU A 231 -20.60 -7.76 13.98
C GLU A 231 -20.08 -6.66 14.91
N GLU A 232 -19.32 -7.04 15.94
CA GLU A 232 -18.79 -6.11 16.93
C GLU A 232 -17.83 -5.09 16.30
N ASN A 233 -16.96 -5.53 15.38
CA ASN A 233 -16.05 -4.62 14.70
C ASN A 233 -16.79 -3.65 13.76
N ILE A 234 -17.77 -4.15 13.00
CA ILE A 234 -18.58 -3.35 12.08
C ILE A 234 -19.44 -2.34 12.86
N ALA A 235 -20.06 -2.76 13.96
CA ALA A 235 -20.82 -1.90 14.86
C ALA A 235 -19.95 -0.77 15.42
N ALA A 236 -18.75 -1.09 15.90
CA ALA A 236 -17.81 -0.10 16.44
C ALA A 236 -17.35 0.89 15.34
N MET A 237 -17.16 0.43 14.11
CA MET A 237 -16.82 1.30 12.98
C MET A 237 -17.97 2.25 12.67
N ALA A 238 -19.21 1.73 12.65
CA ALA A 238 -20.40 2.52 12.42
C ALA A 238 -20.58 3.61 13.47
N GLU A 239 -20.40 3.28 14.75
CA GLU A 239 -20.48 4.23 15.86
C GLU A 239 -19.40 5.33 15.74
N PHE A 240 -18.16 4.94 15.45
CA PHE A 240 -17.06 5.89 15.26
C PHE A 240 -17.33 6.85 14.11
N LEU A 241 -17.71 6.35 12.93
CA LEU A 241 -17.98 7.17 11.74
C LEU A 241 -19.20 8.06 11.90
N LYS A 242 -20.25 7.57 12.58
CA LYS A 242 -21.43 8.36 12.92
C LYS A 242 -21.09 9.59 13.77
N GLY A 243 -20.09 9.49 14.65
CA GLY A 243 -19.56 10.62 15.42
C GLY A 243 -19.06 11.79 14.56
N TYR A 244 -18.70 11.52 13.30
CA TYR A 244 -18.28 12.51 12.30
C TYR A 244 -19.33 12.74 11.20
N GLY A 245 -20.57 12.26 11.39
CA GLY A 245 -21.63 12.38 10.40
C GLY A 245 -21.37 11.60 9.11
N ARG A 246 -20.61 10.50 9.17
CA ARG A 246 -20.30 9.64 8.02
C ARG A 246 -21.01 8.30 8.13
N ASP A 247 -21.45 7.78 6.98
CA ASP A 247 -22.20 6.53 6.86
C ASP A 247 -21.73 5.65 5.70
N LYS A 248 -20.62 5.99 5.02
CA LYS A 248 -20.13 5.28 3.83
C LYS A 248 -18.75 4.67 4.07
N VAL A 249 -18.59 3.42 3.64
CA VAL A 249 -17.32 2.69 3.64
C VAL A 249 -17.11 2.03 2.28
N GLU A 250 -15.93 2.22 1.70
CA GLU A 250 -15.49 1.47 0.53
C GLU A 250 -14.85 0.16 0.99
N VAL A 251 -15.34 -0.97 0.50
CA VAL A 251 -14.93 -2.30 0.95
C VAL A 251 -14.14 -2.99 -0.17
N MET A 252 -13.03 -3.61 0.21
CA MET A 252 -12.17 -4.39 -0.68
C MET A 252 -12.15 -5.83 -0.20
N PRO A 253 -13.06 -6.70 -0.67
CA PRO A 253 -13.03 -8.12 -0.36
C PRO A 253 -11.66 -8.74 -0.65
N CYS A 254 -11.21 -9.62 0.25
CA CYS A 254 -9.92 -10.28 0.11
C CYS A 254 -9.75 -10.99 -1.24
N HIS A 255 -8.59 -10.77 -1.86
CA HIS A 255 -8.10 -11.52 -3.01
C HIS A 255 -6.67 -11.99 -2.75
N ALA A 256 -6.29 -13.18 -3.25
CA ALA A 256 -4.94 -13.74 -3.06
C ALA A 256 -3.82 -13.06 -3.90
N PHE A 257 -3.97 -11.81 -4.33
CA PHE A 257 -3.07 -11.13 -5.27
C PHE A 257 -1.63 -10.93 -4.77
N GLY A 258 -1.38 -10.95 -3.46
CA GLY A 258 -0.03 -10.80 -2.90
C GLY A 258 0.83 -12.06 -2.92
N ARG A 259 0.26 -13.24 -3.16
CA ARG A 259 0.93 -14.54 -2.90
C ARG A 259 2.28 -14.70 -3.64
N ASN A 260 2.33 -14.28 -4.90
CA ASN A 260 3.55 -14.34 -5.73
C ASN A 260 4.66 -13.44 -5.18
N LYS A 261 4.33 -12.27 -4.62
CA LYS A 261 5.30 -11.32 -4.04
C LYS A 261 5.89 -11.85 -2.73
N TYR A 262 5.09 -12.50 -1.89
CA TYR A 262 5.60 -13.19 -0.70
C TYR A 262 6.59 -14.30 -1.09
N ALA A 263 6.23 -15.15 -2.05
CA ALA A 263 7.13 -16.20 -2.54
C ALA A 263 8.43 -15.60 -3.11
N ALA A 264 8.34 -14.52 -3.88
CA ALA A 264 9.50 -13.84 -4.44
C ALA A 264 10.42 -13.20 -3.38
N LEU A 265 9.89 -12.83 -2.20
CA LEU A 265 10.65 -12.40 -1.03
C LEU A 265 11.21 -13.55 -0.20
N GLY A 266 10.79 -14.80 -0.45
CA GLY A 266 11.06 -15.93 0.43
C GLY A 266 10.26 -15.89 1.72
N TRP A 267 9.11 -15.20 1.73
CA TRP A 267 8.23 -15.06 2.89
C TRP A 267 7.03 -16.00 2.77
N LYS A 268 6.50 -16.43 3.92
CA LYS A 268 5.27 -17.23 3.98
C LYS A 268 4.04 -16.32 3.86
N TYR A 269 3.20 -16.58 2.86
CA TYR A 269 1.88 -15.96 2.77
C TYR A 269 0.94 -16.53 3.83
N LYS A 270 0.17 -15.67 4.51
CA LYS A 270 -0.62 -16.06 5.69
C LYS A 270 -2.13 -16.17 5.42
N MET A 271 -2.60 -15.76 4.24
CA MET A 271 -4.02 -15.84 3.86
C MET A 271 -4.28 -17.01 2.92
N ASP A 272 -5.33 -17.76 3.21
CA ASP A 272 -5.79 -18.90 2.41
C ASP A 272 -7.30 -18.91 2.16
N ARG A 273 -8.03 -17.92 2.67
CA ARG A 273 -9.48 -17.81 2.52
C ARG A 273 -9.90 -16.61 1.70
N GLU A 274 -10.93 -16.83 0.90
CA GLU A 274 -11.67 -15.84 0.14
C GLU A 274 -13.16 -16.02 0.45
N TYR A 275 -13.94 -14.96 0.29
CA TYR A 275 -15.38 -15.06 0.50
C TYR A 275 -16.08 -15.78 -0.64
N THR A 276 -17.10 -16.58 -0.33
CA THR A 276 -18.15 -16.90 -1.31
C THR A 276 -19.12 -15.71 -1.46
N PRO A 277 -19.86 -15.61 -2.57
CA PRO A 277 -20.89 -14.58 -2.74
C PRO A 277 -21.89 -14.53 -1.57
N GLU A 278 -22.32 -15.69 -1.08
CA GLU A 278 -23.28 -15.78 0.03
C GLU A 278 -22.70 -15.29 1.35
N GLN A 279 -21.39 -15.52 1.58
CA GLN A 279 -20.71 -14.98 2.75
C GLN A 279 -20.57 -13.46 2.68
N LEU A 280 -20.29 -12.90 1.50
CA LEU A 280 -20.27 -11.44 1.30
C LEU A 280 -21.63 -10.81 1.58
N ASP A 281 -22.72 -11.41 1.09
CA ASP A 281 -24.08 -10.91 1.34
C ASP A 281 -24.39 -10.83 2.84
N VAL A 282 -23.99 -11.87 3.59
CA VAL A 282 -24.14 -11.88 5.05
C VAL A 282 -23.34 -10.74 5.69
N VAL A 283 -22.09 -10.53 5.27
CA VAL A 283 -21.25 -9.47 5.82
C VAL A 283 -21.76 -8.08 5.45
N PHE A 284 -22.19 -7.84 4.22
CA PHE A 284 -22.78 -6.55 3.82
C PHE A 284 -24.09 -6.26 4.53
N LYS A 285 -24.87 -7.29 4.87
CA LYS A 285 -26.03 -7.12 5.75
C LYS A 285 -25.63 -6.57 7.12
N ARG A 286 -24.52 -7.02 7.71
CA ARG A 286 -24.00 -6.48 9.00
C ARG A 286 -23.74 -4.97 8.91
N PHE A 287 -23.09 -4.52 7.83
CA PHE A 287 -22.89 -3.08 7.59
C PHE A 287 -24.22 -2.34 7.51
N ALA A 288 -25.17 -2.85 6.74
CA ALA A 288 -26.48 -2.23 6.56
C ALA A 288 -27.29 -2.18 7.85
N ASP A 289 -27.26 -3.25 8.67
CA ASP A 289 -27.95 -3.32 9.97
C ASP A 289 -27.42 -2.24 10.95
N HIS A 290 -26.16 -1.83 10.81
CA HIS A 290 -25.54 -0.74 11.57
C HIS A 290 -25.58 0.63 10.87
N GLY A 291 -26.29 0.74 9.74
CA GLY A 291 -26.47 2.01 9.02
C GLY A 291 -25.25 2.44 8.19
N LEU A 292 -24.32 1.53 7.91
CA LEU A 292 -23.22 1.77 6.98
C LEU A 292 -23.59 1.34 5.56
N LYS A 293 -23.37 2.24 4.60
CA LYS A 293 -23.46 1.99 3.16
C LYS A 293 -22.11 1.51 2.66
N THR A 294 -22.09 0.37 1.98
CA THR A 294 -20.88 -0.21 1.41
C THR A 294 -20.81 0.00 -0.10
N GLU A 295 -19.62 0.31 -0.61
CA GLU A 295 -19.30 0.29 -2.03
C GLU A 295 -18.10 -0.63 -2.26
N ILE A 296 -18.23 -1.62 -3.14
CA ILE A 296 -17.10 -2.49 -3.50
C ILE A 296 -16.21 -1.74 -4.48
N ILE A 297 -14.91 -1.68 -4.20
CA ILE A 297 -13.90 -1.02 -5.04
C ILE A 297 -12.77 -1.96 -5.45
#